data_AF-A0A6V7UI18-F1
#
_entry.id   AF-A0A6V7UI18-F1
#
_cell.length_a   1.000
_cell.length_b   1.000
_cell.length_c   1.000
_cell.angle_alpha   90.00
_cell.angle_beta   90.00
_cell.angle_gamma   90.00
#
_symmetry.space_group_name_H-M   'P 1'
#
loop_
_entity.id
_entity.type
_entity.pdbx_description
1 polymer ?
#
loop_
_entity_poly.entity_id
_entity_poly.type
_entity_poly.pdbx_seq_one_letter_code
_entity_poly.pdbx_strand_id
1 'polypeptide(L)'
;MDNNDEAKNRKHQFWQTQPVPGLGIKVEENTFIEAPLEVEKIRKEPYSLPEPFSWSEVDLLSNDQLDELYTLLNENYVEDDENMFRFDYGRDFLKWALTPSGWKKLLALWCSCCWF
;
A
#
# COMPACT_ATOMS: atom_id res chain seq x y z
N MET A 1 9.47 -25.20 -7.08
CA MET A 1 9.97 -25.09 -5.69
C MET A 1 8.85 -24.50 -4.87
N ASP A 2 8.62 -24.96 -3.65
CA ASP A 2 7.55 -24.41 -2.81
C ASP A 2 7.89 -22.94 -2.51
N ASN A 3 6.92 -22.03 -2.69
CA ASN A 3 7.12 -20.57 -2.59
C ASN A 3 7.70 -20.16 -1.21
N ASN A 4 7.42 -20.98 -0.20
CA ASN A 4 7.92 -20.83 1.17
C ASN A 4 9.45 -21.06 1.30
N ASP A 5 10.03 -21.94 0.47
CA ASP A 5 11.47 -22.22 0.51
C ASP A 5 12.28 -21.12 -0.18
N GLU A 6 11.71 -20.47 -1.20
CA GLU A 6 12.31 -19.28 -1.79
C GLU A 6 12.34 -18.10 -0.81
N ALA A 7 11.26 -17.88 -0.06
CA ALA A 7 11.17 -16.79 0.90
C ALA A 7 12.22 -16.91 2.03
N LYS A 8 12.50 -18.12 2.52
CA LYS A 8 13.51 -18.37 3.57
C LYS A 8 14.94 -18.09 3.11
N ASN A 9 15.21 -18.25 1.82
CA ASN A 9 16.56 -18.07 1.27
C ASN A 9 16.85 -16.62 0.85
N ARG A 10 15.85 -15.73 0.86
CA ARG A 10 16.01 -14.31 0.51
C ARG A 10 16.33 -13.45 1.73
N LYS A 11 17.21 -12.46 1.54
CA LYS A 11 17.47 -11.43 2.55
C LYS A 11 16.47 -10.27 2.39
N HIS A 12 15.53 -10.15 3.32
CA HIS A 12 14.45 -9.16 3.29
C HIS A 12 14.85 -7.84 3.98
N GLN A 13 15.66 -7.01 3.31
CA GLN A 13 16.22 -5.79 3.93
C GLN A 13 15.15 -4.82 4.45
N PHE A 14 14.03 -4.67 3.74
CA PHE A 14 12.92 -3.82 4.17
C PHE A 14 12.17 -4.43 5.35
N TRP A 15 11.64 -5.66 5.20
CA TRP A 15 10.83 -6.30 6.24
C TRP A 15 11.58 -6.55 7.55
N GLN A 16 12.90 -6.71 7.52
CA GLN A 16 13.74 -6.81 8.71
C GLN A 16 13.75 -5.53 9.57
N THR A 17 13.33 -4.40 9.04
CA THR A 17 13.21 -3.12 9.76
C THR A 17 11.79 -2.83 10.27
N GLN A 18 10.81 -3.65 9.88
CA GLN A 18 9.41 -3.43 10.21
C GLN A 18 9.02 -4.23 11.46
N PRO A 19 8.05 -3.73 12.26
CA PRO A 19 7.56 -4.44 13.45
C PRO A 19 6.62 -5.58 13.05
N VAL A 20 7.15 -6.59 12.37
CA VAL A 20 6.43 -7.79 11.93
C VAL A 20 7.16 -9.05 12.40
N PRO A 21 6.47 -10.18 12.62
CA PRO A 21 7.15 -11.43 12.98
C PRO A 21 8.08 -11.88 11.86
N GLY A 22 9.32 -12.20 12.22
CA GLY A 22 10.28 -12.78 11.29
C GLY A 22 9.85 -14.19 10.83
N LEU A 23 10.38 -14.60 9.68
CA LEU A 23 10.10 -15.94 9.12
C LEU A 23 10.53 -17.03 10.12
N GLY A 24 9.62 -17.95 10.43
CA GLY A 24 9.87 -19.09 11.31
C GLY A 24 9.73 -18.80 12.81
N ILE A 25 9.38 -17.58 13.22
CA ILE A 25 9.06 -17.26 14.61
C ILE A 25 7.65 -17.75 14.93
N LYS A 26 7.50 -18.45 16.06
CA LYS A 26 6.20 -18.83 16.60
C LYS A 26 5.64 -17.70 17.46
N VAL A 27 4.46 -17.20 17.12
CA VAL A 27 3.74 -16.20 17.91
C VAL A 27 2.97 -16.92 19.02
N GLU A 28 3.22 -16.54 20.27
CA GLU A 28 2.62 -17.18 21.46
C GLU A 28 1.52 -16.32 22.11
N GLU A 29 1.49 -15.03 21.79
CA GLU A 29 0.58 -14.06 22.38
C GLU A 29 0.00 -13.09 21.35
N ASN A 30 -1.20 -12.60 21.63
CA ASN A 30 -1.89 -11.61 20.80
C ASN A 30 -1.66 -10.20 21.36
N THR A 31 -0.43 -9.70 21.24
CA THR A 31 -0.05 -8.35 21.68
C THR A 31 0.74 -7.61 20.60
N PHE A 32 1.06 -6.34 20.87
CA PHE A 32 1.89 -5.53 19.99
C PHE A 32 3.34 -6.03 19.94
N ILE A 33 3.97 -5.96 18.76
CA ILE A 33 5.41 -6.23 18.63
C ILE A 33 6.20 -5.03 19.17
N GLU A 34 5.75 -3.83 18.85
CA GLU A 34 6.25 -2.57 19.40
C GLU A 34 5.09 -1.79 20.01
N ALA A 35 5.30 -1.22 21.21
CA ALA A 35 4.26 -0.46 21.89
C ALA A 35 3.86 0.79 21.08
N PRO A 36 2.60 1.24 21.15
CA PRO A 36 2.16 2.45 20.46
C PRO A 36 3.02 3.66 20.84
N LEU A 37 3.47 4.39 19.81
CA LEU A 37 4.19 5.64 20.00
C LEU A 37 3.20 6.78 20.33
N GLU A 38 3.67 7.72 21.14
CA GLU A 38 2.98 8.99 21.36
C GLU A 38 2.91 9.78 20.03
N VAL A 39 1.80 10.46 19.79
CA VAL A 39 1.55 11.18 18.52
C VAL A 39 2.63 12.23 18.25
N GLU A 40 3.19 12.83 19.29
CA GLU A 40 4.26 13.81 19.23
C GLU A 40 5.58 13.23 18.69
N LYS A 41 5.78 11.92 18.86
CA LYS A 41 6.96 11.18 18.35
C LYS A 41 6.76 10.70 16.91
N ILE A 42 5.55 10.82 16.35
CA ILE A 42 5.27 10.48 14.96
C ILE A 42 5.81 11.59 14.06
N ARG A 43 6.49 11.18 12.98
CA ARG A 43 7.00 12.10 11.95
C ARG A 43 5.86 12.94 11.37
N LYS A 44 6.01 14.27 11.39
CA LYS A 44 5.02 15.21 10.86
C LYS A 44 5.17 15.48 9.36
N GLU A 45 6.40 15.44 8.86
CA GLU A 45 6.70 15.66 7.44
C GLU A 45 6.55 14.36 6.63
N PRO A 46 6.08 14.39 5.37
CA PRO A 46 6.02 13.21 4.52
C PRO A 46 7.40 12.59 4.29
N TYR A 47 7.44 11.30 3.94
CA TYR A 47 8.68 10.64 3.52
C TYR A 47 9.22 11.26 2.22
N SER A 48 10.53 11.25 2.04
CA SER A 48 11.14 11.77 0.81
C SER A 48 10.84 10.82 -0.35
N LEU A 49 10.36 11.37 -1.46
CA LEU A 49 10.23 10.65 -2.73
C LEU A 49 11.40 11.02 -3.65
N PRO A 50 11.82 10.12 -4.56
CA PRO A 50 12.72 10.49 -5.64
C PRO A 50 12.11 11.58 -6.53
N GLU A 51 12.93 12.48 -7.08
CA GLU A 51 12.46 13.37 -8.15
C GLU A 51 12.17 12.56 -9.43
N PRO A 52 11.16 12.94 -10.24
CA PRO A 52 10.31 14.13 -10.17
C PRO A 52 8.98 13.91 -9.42
N PHE A 53 8.92 12.96 -8.50
CA PHE A 53 7.66 12.56 -7.88
C PHE A 53 7.27 13.41 -6.67
N SER A 54 5.96 13.51 -6.42
CA SER A 54 5.42 14.21 -5.25
C SER A 54 4.25 13.45 -4.61
N TRP A 55 3.99 13.72 -3.33
CA TRP A 55 2.80 13.18 -2.66
C TRP A 55 1.55 13.93 -3.11
N SER A 56 0.50 13.18 -3.43
CA SER A 56 -0.83 13.72 -3.73
C SER A 56 -1.89 13.01 -2.91
N GLU A 57 -2.89 13.76 -2.45
CA GLU A 57 -4.12 13.21 -1.90
C GLU A 57 -5.10 12.93 -3.04
N VAL A 58 -5.73 11.75 -3.05
CA VAL A 58 -6.71 11.37 -4.07
C VAL A 58 -8.13 11.59 -3.53
N ASP A 59 -8.89 12.45 -4.20
CA ASP A 59 -10.30 12.67 -3.91
C ASP A 59 -11.18 11.68 -4.68
N LEU A 60 -11.57 10.61 -4.01
CA LEU A 60 -12.43 9.54 -4.53
C LEU A 60 -13.88 9.99 -4.79
N LEU A 61 -14.25 11.21 -4.42
CA LEU A 61 -15.53 11.82 -4.78
C LEU A 61 -15.46 12.59 -6.10
N SER A 62 -14.25 12.92 -6.58
CA SER A 62 -14.01 13.45 -7.92
C SER A 62 -13.98 12.30 -8.93
N ASN A 63 -14.80 12.40 -9.97
CA ASN A 63 -14.79 11.38 -11.02
C ASN A 63 -13.45 11.34 -11.75
N ASP A 64 -12.83 12.50 -12.01
CA ASP A 64 -11.56 12.57 -12.74
C ASP A 64 -10.43 11.85 -11.99
N GLN A 65 -10.32 12.07 -10.67
CA GLN A 65 -9.27 11.43 -9.88
C GLN A 65 -9.57 9.95 -9.60
N LEU A 66 -10.86 9.58 -9.51
CA LEU A 66 -11.26 8.18 -9.45
C LEU A 66 -10.92 7.43 -10.74
N ASP A 67 -11.03 8.11 -11.89
CA ASP A 67 -10.66 7.58 -13.20
C ASP A 67 -9.14 7.40 -13.32
N GLU A 68 -8.35 8.34 -12.81
CA GLU A 68 -6.89 8.21 -12.72
C GLU A 68 -6.47 6.99 -11.87
N LEU A 69 -7.07 6.85 -10.68
CA LEU A 69 -6.84 5.71 -9.79
C LEU A 69 -7.23 4.38 -10.45
N TYR A 70 -8.42 4.36 -11.06
CA TYR A 70 -8.92 3.19 -11.80
C TYR A 70 -7.91 2.78 -12.88
N THR A 71 -7.46 3.74 -13.68
CA THR A 71 -6.54 3.49 -14.80
C THR A 71 -5.23 2.91 -14.29
N LEU A 72 -4.63 3.49 -13.24
CA LEU A 72 -3.39 2.94 -12.70
C LEU A 72 -3.56 1.50 -12.21
N LEU A 73 -4.62 1.20 -11.45
CA LEU A 73 -4.83 -0.14 -10.93
C LEU A 73 -5.10 -1.14 -12.05
N ASN A 74 -5.94 -0.78 -13.02
CA ASN A 74 -6.22 -1.61 -14.18
C ASN A 74 -4.98 -1.86 -15.05
N GLU A 75 -3.99 -0.96 -15.04
CA GLU A 75 -2.77 -1.10 -15.85
C GLU A 75 -1.58 -1.71 -15.11
N ASN A 76 -1.53 -1.63 -13.77
CA ASN A 76 -0.31 -1.92 -13.00
C ASN A 76 -0.53 -2.76 -11.73
N TYR A 77 -1.77 -3.15 -11.42
CA TYR A 77 -2.04 -3.94 -10.23
C TYR A 77 -1.88 -5.44 -10.48
N VAL A 78 -2.23 -6.24 -9.48
CA VAL A 78 -1.96 -7.68 -9.40
C VAL A 78 -2.40 -8.44 -10.65
N GLU A 79 -1.45 -9.20 -11.19
CA GLU A 79 -1.62 -10.20 -12.24
C GLU A 79 -1.49 -11.60 -11.65
N ASP A 80 -2.02 -12.59 -12.36
CA ASP A 80 -1.72 -13.99 -12.05
C ASP A 80 -0.29 -14.36 -12.47
N ASP A 81 0.22 -15.50 -11.97
CA ASP A 81 1.60 -15.93 -12.23
C ASP A 81 1.91 -16.14 -13.73
N GLU A 82 0.87 -16.35 -14.56
CA GLU A 82 0.99 -16.52 -16.02
C GLU A 82 0.74 -15.22 -16.81
N ASN A 83 0.46 -14.09 -16.12
CA ASN A 83 0.15 -12.78 -16.70
C ASN A 83 -1.00 -12.81 -17.74
N MET A 84 -1.97 -13.70 -17.56
CA MET A 84 -3.15 -13.83 -18.43
C MET A 84 -4.33 -12.97 -17.95
N PHE A 85 -4.40 -12.70 -16.65
CA PHE A 85 -5.49 -11.98 -16.01
C PHE A 85 -4.94 -10.90 -15.08
N ARG A 86 -5.60 -9.75 -15.10
CA ARG A 86 -5.38 -8.65 -14.17
C ARG A 86 -6.70 -8.24 -13.53
N PHE A 87 -6.67 -7.84 -12.26
CA PHE A 87 -7.87 -7.34 -11.61
C PHE A 87 -8.34 -6.01 -12.19
N ASP A 88 -9.59 -5.99 -12.67
CA ASP A 88 -10.31 -4.79 -13.11
C ASP A 88 -11.32 -4.37 -12.03
N TYR A 89 -10.84 -3.62 -11.03
CA TYR A 89 -11.71 -3.09 -9.99
C TYR A 89 -12.54 -1.93 -10.52
N GLY A 90 -13.84 -2.14 -10.71
CA GLY A 90 -14.75 -1.08 -11.14
C GLY A 90 -14.71 0.15 -10.22
N ARG A 91 -14.89 1.33 -10.79
CA ARG A 91 -14.88 2.63 -10.08
C ARG A 91 -15.78 2.67 -8.85
N ASP A 92 -17.01 2.17 -8.98
CA ASP A 92 -17.96 2.10 -7.86
C ASP A 92 -17.46 1.18 -6.75
N PHE A 93 -16.77 0.10 -7.11
CA PHE A 93 -16.16 -0.81 -6.14
C PHE A 93 -14.99 -0.13 -5.43
N LEU A 94 -14.11 0.57 -6.16
CA LEU A 94 -13.00 1.33 -5.56
C LEU A 94 -13.51 2.40 -4.60
N LYS A 95 -14.54 3.14 -5.00
CA LYS A 95 -15.20 4.12 -4.14
C LYS A 95 -15.76 3.46 -2.89
N TRP A 96 -16.53 2.38 -3.03
CA TRP A 96 -17.09 1.64 -1.91
C TRP A 96 -16.01 1.12 -0.95
N ALA A 97 -14.95 0.51 -1.47
CA ALA A 97 -13.90 -0.11 -0.67
C ALA A 97 -13.03 0.93 0.07
N LEU A 98 -12.81 2.10 -0.55
CA LEU A 98 -11.90 3.12 -0.04
C LEU A 98 -12.61 4.27 0.72
N THR A 99 -13.94 4.33 0.70
CA THR A 99 -14.72 5.31 1.48
C THR A 99 -15.65 4.65 2.53
N PRO A 100 -15.14 3.80 3.45
CA PRO A 100 -15.95 3.32 4.57
C PRO A 100 -16.34 4.46 5.53
N SER A 101 -17.30 4.24 6.42
CA SER A 101 -17.68 5.26 7.42
C SER A 101 -16.47 5.71 8.25
N GLY A 102 -16.20 7.02 8.29
CA GLY A 102 -15.05 7.57 9.01
C GLY A 102 -13.73 7.59 8.21
N TRP A 103 -13.78 7.33 6.90
CA TRP A 103 -12.62 7.44 6.02
C TRP A 103 -11.98 8.84 6.07
N LYS A 104 -10.67 8.90 5.86
CA LYS A 104 -9.89 10.14 5.79
C LYS A 104 -9.20 10.23 4.43
N LYS A 105 -9.32 11.38 3.76
CA LYS A 105 -8.68 11.64 2.45
C LYS A 105 -7.16 11.36 2.47
N LEU A 106 -6.50 11.77 3.55
CA LEU A 106 -5.07 11.55 3.81
C LEU A 106 -4.62 10.08 3.84
N LEU A 107 -5.53 9.10 3.92
CA LEU A 107 -5.15 7.68 3.84
C LEU A 107 -5.02 7.18 2.38
N ALA A 108 -5.56 7.92 1.42
CA ALA A 108 -5.38 7.68 -0.01
C ALA A 108 -4.19 8.50 -0.52
N LEU A 109 -2.98 8.10 -0.09
CA LEU A 109 -1.73 8.72 -0.54
C LEU A 109 -1.29 8.14 -1.88
N TRP A 110 -0.86 9.01 -2.77
CA TRP A 110 -0.34 8.64 -4.07
C TRP A 110 0.98 9.34 -4.39
N CYS A 111 1.75 8.72 -5.27
CA CYS A 111 2.96 9.27 -5.85
C CYS A 111 2.63 9.80 -7.25
N SER A 112 2.41 11.12 -7.39
CA SER A 112 2.18 11.71 -8.69
C SER A 112 3.52 11.93 -9.39
N CYS A 113 3.65 11.36 -10.59
CA CYS A 113 4.56 11.90 -11.60
C CYS A 113 3.73 12.88 -12.42
N CYS A 114 4.28 14.02 -12.82
CA CYS A 114 3.69 14.78 -13.91
C CYS A 114 3.67 13.86 -15.14
N TRP A 115 2.50 13.27 -15.43
CA TRP A 115 2.23 12.68 -16.74
C TRP A 115 2.06 13.85 -17.72
N PHE A 116 3.19 14.45 -18.09
CA PHE A 116 3.34 15.42 -19.18
C PHE A 116 4.58 15.06 -19.99
#